data_AF-A0A7S2DQ06-F1
#
_entry.id   AF-A0A7S2DQ06-F1
#
_cell.length_a   1.000
_cell.length_b   1.000
_cell.length_c   1.000
_cell.angle_alpha   90.00
_cell.angle_beta   90.00
_cell.angle_gamma   90.00
#
_symmetry.space_group_name_H-M   'P 1'
#
loop_
_entity.id
_entity.type
_entity.pdbx_description
1 polymer ?
#
loop_
_entity_poly.entity_id
_entity_poly.type
_entity_poly.pdbx_seq_one_letter_code
_entity_poly.pdbx_strand_id
1 'polypeptide(L)'
;TKFGSRLFQHGNVQYSREEFHHYQGSVFANCAIPPFFNNRHLCDLTALPDLDTEQIRVQKKIQGYLNRLYEIGVTMFRIDAAMCIYPASLGQLLQDMPLDYVYQEYYADLFYLEKHTMSDAIEI
;
A
#
# COMPACT_ATOMS: atom_id res chain seq x y z
N THR A 1 9.80 17.38 1.78
CA THR A 1 8.56 16.98 2.49
C THR A 1 8.88 15.81 3.39
N LYS A 2 8.30 15.73 4.60
CA LYS A 2 8.60 14.70 5.61
C LYS A 2 8.41 13.23 5.14
N PHE A 3 7.69 13.04 4.03
CA PHE A 3 7.30 11.71 3.53
C PHE A 3 8.18 11.20 2.39
N GLY A 4 8.82 12.05 1.59
CA GLY A 4 9.59 11.65 0.40
C GLY A 4 10.98 11.06 0.66
N SER A 5 11.32 10.73 1.91
CA SER A 5 12.64 10.20 2.29
C SER A 5 12.65 8.69 2.57
N ARG A 6 11.54 7.98 2.30
CA ARG A 6 11.33 6.55 2.67
C ARG A 6 11.64 6.29 4.15
N LEU A 7 11.36 7.27 4.99
CA LEU A 7 11.66 7.24 6.40
C LEU A 7 10.52 7.96 7.10
N PHE A 8 9.82 7.25 7.96
CA PHE A 8 8.73 7.82 8.75
C PHE A 8 9.04 7.62 10.22
N GLN A 9 9.12 8.71 10.97
CA GLN A 9 9.31 8.69 12.42
C GLN A 9 8.33 9.68 13.02
N HIS A 10 7.25 9.15 13.61
CA HIS A 10 6.24 9.96 14.27
C HIS A 10 5.73 9.27 15.53
N GLY A 11 6.04 9.87 16.69
CA GLY A 11 5.77 9.25 17.99
C GLY A 11 6.42 7.87 18.09
N ASN A 12 5.61 6.87 18.44
CA ASN A 12 6.05 5.48 18.55
C ASN A 12 5.99 4.70 17.24
N VAL A 13 5.47 5.31 16.16
CA VAL A 13 5.40 4.67 14.84
C VAL A 13 6.64 5.04 14.05
N GLN A 14 7.38 4.02 13.62
CA GLN A 14 8.58 4.18 12.83
C GLN A 14 8.52 3.23 11.65
N TYR A 15 8.76 3.74 10.44
CA TYR A 15 9.07 2.94 9.26
C TYR A 15 10.48 3.27 8.78
N SER A 16 11.31 2.24 8.60
CA SER A 16 12.63 2.37 7.97
C SER A 16 12.52 2.23 6.45
N ARG A 17 13.62 2.49 5.74
CA ARG A 17 13.63 2.50 4.26
C ARG A 17 13.35 1.14 3.65
N GLU A 18 13.73 0.09 4.38
CA GLU A 18 13.56 -1.32 4.03
C GLU A 18 12.10 -1.79 4.16
N GLU A 19 11.23 -0.94 4.68
CA GLU A 19 9.80 -1.21 4.85
C GLU A 19 8.96 -0.49 3.78
N PHE A 20 9.62 0.11 2.79
CA PHE A 20 9.03 0.68 1.58
C PHE A 20 9.51 -0.11 0.36
N HIS A 21 8.69 -0.20 -0.68
CA HIS A 21 9.15 -0.68 -1.97
C HIS A 21 10.30 0.19 -2.48
N HIS A 22 11.30 -0.48 -3.04
CA HIS A 22 12.54 0.14 -3.49
C HIS A 22 13.23 -0.74 -4.55
N TYR A 23 14.12 -0.15 -5.34
CA TYR A 23 14.93 -0.90 -6.29
C TYR A 23 15.85 -1.89 -5.58
N GLN A 24 16.16 -2.99 -6.27
CA GLN A 24 17.23 -3.88 -5.81
C GLN A 24 18.55 -3.10 -5.73
N GLY A 25 19.20 -3.15 -4.56
CA GLY A 25 20.47 -2.46 -4.31
C GLY A 25 20.35 -0.97 -3.96
N SER A 26 19.15 -0.41 -3.86
CA SER A 26 18.96 0.98 -3.41
C SER A 26 17.67 1.16 -2.61
N VAL A 27 17.81 1.36 -1.30
CA VAL A 27 16.69 1.65 -0.37
C VAL A 27 16.21 3.12 -0.43
N PHE A 28 16.83 3.95 -1.26
CA PHE A 28 16.54 5.39 -1.35
C PHE A 28 15.59 5.76 -2.50
N ALA A 29 15.34 4.83 -3.43
CA ALA A 29 14.63 5.12 -4.67
C ALA A 29 13.76 3.93 -5.10
N ASN A 30 12.70 4.25 -5.82
CA ASN A 30 11.79 3.29 -6.43
C ASN A 30 11.24 3.87 -7.75
N CYS A 31 10.50 3.07 -8.50
CA CYS A 31 9.66 3.56 -9.58
C CYS A 31 8.54 4.48 -9.04
N ALA A 32 7.91 5.24 -9.94
CA ALA A 32 6.80 6.13 -9.63
C ALA A 32 5.65 5.98 -10.62
N ILE A 33 4.44 6.30 -10.15
CA ILE A 33 3.23 6.49 -10.96
C ILE A 33 2.66 7.90 -10.70
N PRO A 34 2.25 8.66 -11.72
CA PRO A 34 2.44 8.40 -13.15
C PRO A 34 3.93 8.41 -13.55
N PRO A 35 4.28 7.73 -14.66
CA PRO A 35 3.38 7.17 -15.67
C PRO A 35 2.79 5.79 -15.31
N PHE A 36 1.56 5.53 -15.73
CA PHE A 36 0.79 4.29 -15.43
C PHE A 36 1.14 3.10 -16.33
N PHE A 37 2.43 2.94 -16.68
CA PHE A 37 2.93 1.71 -17.30
C PHE A 37 3.77 0.86 -16.35
N ASN A 38 4.13 1.42 -15.19
CA ASN A 38 4.77 0.66 -14.11
C ASN A 38 3.72 -0.11 -13.32
N ASN A 39 4.15 -1.14 -12.59
CA ASN A 39 3.27 -1.84 -11.66
C ASN A 39 2.87 -0.90 -10.50
N ARG A 40 1.63 -0.42 -10.51
CA ARG A 40 1.10 0.51 -9.51
C ARG A 40 1.09 -0.01 -8.08
N HIS A 41 1.27 -1.32 -7.88
CA HIS A 41 1.32 -1.94 -6.57
C HIS A 41 2.72 -1.93 -5.93
N LEU A 42 3.73 -1.52 -6.69
CA LEU A 42 5.14 -1.55 -6.31
C LEU A 42 5.83 -0.20 -6.46
N CYS A 43 5.13 0.86 -6.82
CA CYS A 43 5.72 2.15 -7.20
C CYS A 43 5.14 3.29 -6.38
N ASP A 44 5.96 4.32 -6.15
CA ASP A 44 5.54 5.53 -5.45
C ASP A 44 4.40 6.22 -6.18
N LEU A 45 3.30 6.47 -5.47
CA LEU A 45 2.23 7.33 -5.98
C LEU A 45 2.69 8.79 -5.92
N THR A 46 3.13 9.32 -7.05
CA THR A 46 3.72 10.65 -7.22
C THR A 46 5.02 10.82 -6.42
N ALA A 47 4.95 11.48 -5.26
CA ALA A 47 6.06 11.69 -4.34
C ALA A 47 5.80 11.05 -2.96
N LEU A 48 4.87 10.10 -2.90
CA LEU A 48 4.53 9.33 -1.71
C LEU A 48 5.25 7.98 -1.77
N PRO A 49 6.21 7.73 -0.86
CA PRO A 49 6.86 6.43 -0.80
C PRO A 49 5.90 5.30 -0.49
N ASP A 50 6.01 4.26 -1.29
CA ASP A 50 5.13 3.11 -1.28
C ASP A 50 5.54 2.12 -0.19
N LEU A 51 4.66 1.82 0.77
CA LEU A 51 4.94 0.86 1.84
C LEU A 51 4.91 -0.56 1.26
N ASP A 52 5.86 -1.40 1.66
CA ASP A 52 5.90 -2.81 1.26
C ASP A 52 4.83 -3.59 2.06
N THR A 53 3.60 -3.64 1.53
CA THR A 53 2.45 -4.27 2.19
C THR A 53 2.49 -5.79 2.19
N GLU A 54 3.45 -6.38 1.49
CA GLU A 54 3.71 -7.81 1.37
C GLU A 54 4.62 -8.27 2.51
N GLN A 55 5.42 -7.35 3.06
CA GLN A 55 6.25 -7.59 4.21
C GLN A 55 5.42 -7.75 5.51
N ILE A 56 5.55 -8.91 6.16
CA ILE A 56 4.86 -9.25 7.42
C ILE A 56 5.03 -8.17 8.50
N ARG A 57 6.20 -7.55 8.58
CA ARG A 57 6.48 -6.50 9.58
C ARG A 57 5.66 -5.23 9.34
N VAL A 58 5.48 -4.83 8.08
CA VAL A 58 4.61 -3.71 7.68
C VAL A 58 3.15 -4.05 7.95
N GLN A 59 2.71 -5.26 7.57
CA GLN A 59 1.35 -5.73 7.81
C GLN A 59 0.98 -5.67 9.29
N LYS A 60 1.83 -6.17 10.19
CA LYS A 60 1.60 -6.13 11.64
C LYS A 60 1.45 -4.72 12.19
N LYS A 61 2.21 -3.76 11.66
CA LYS A 61 2.11 -2.35 12.08
C LYS A 61 0.78 -1.72 11.63
N ILE A 62 0.38 -1.98 10.39
CA ILE A 62 -0.89 -1.49 9.83
C ILE A 62 -2.06 -2.14 10.57
N GLN A 63 -2.09 -3.47 10.70
CA GLN A 63 -3.09 -4.20 11.49
C GLN A 63 -3.17 -3.68 12.92
N GLY A 64 -2.03 -3.41 13.57
CA GLY A 64 -2.02 -2.82 14.91
C GLY A 64 -2.64 -1.42 14.97
N TYR A 65 -2.51 -0.61 13.91
CA TYR A 65 -3.21 0.67 13.80
C TYR A 65 -4.72 0.48 13.57
N LEU A 66 -5.10 -0.39 12.62
CA LEU A 66 -6.50 -0.66 12.31
C LEU A 66 -7.24 -1.25 13.52
N ASN A 67 -6.62 -2.17 14.25
CA ASN A 67 -7.18 -2.74 15.49
C ASN A 67 -7.38 -1.68 16.57
N ARG A 68 -6.44 -0.72 16.74
CA ARG A 68 -6.66 0.40 17.67
C ARG A 68 -7.83 1.29 17.25
N LEU A 69 -8.05 1.50 15.96
CA LEU A 69 -9.22 2.23 15.48
C LEU A 69 -10.51 1.46 15.82
N TYR A 70 -10.51 0.15 15.64
CA TYR A 70 -11.63 -0.70 16.03
C TYR A 70 -11.90 -0.66 17.54
N GLU A 71 -10.86 -0.74 18.37
CA GLU A 71 -10.97 -0.66 19.84
C GLU A 71 -11.62 0.64 20.33
N ILE A 72 -11.47 1.74 19.59
CA ILE A 72 -12.11 3.03 19.90
C ILE A 72 -13.49 3.21 19.22
N GLY A 73 -14.01 2.17 18.58
CA GLY A 73 -15.38 2.11 18.04
C GLY A 73 -15.50 2.34 16.53
N VAL A 74 -14.41 2.38 15.76
CA VAL A 74 -14.48 2.45 14.30
C VAL A 74 -14.85 1.09 13.74
N THR A 75 -16.02 0.97 13.11
CA THR A 75 -16.48 -0.31 12.51
C THR A 75 -16.42 -0.32 10.99
N MET A 76 -16.04 0.79 10.35
CA MET A 76 -15.98 0.91 8.90
C MET A 76 -14.72 1.64 8.44
N PHE A 77 -14.15 1.20 7.31
CA PHE A 77 -13.01 1.87 6.69
C PHE A 77 -13.28 2.30 5.25
N ARG A 78 -12.87 3.53 4.91
CA ARG A 78 -12.59 3.96 3.54
C ARG A 78 -11.10 3.85 3.30
N ILE A 79 -10.69 2.94 2.43
CA ILE A 79 -9.29 2.66 2.11
C ILE A 79 -8.87 3.59 0.97
N ASP A 80 -8.02 4.55 1.32
CA ASP A 80 -7.36 5.46 0.39
C ASP A 80 -6.43 4.71 -0.56
N ALA A 81 -6.39 5.15 -1.82
CA ALA A 81 -5.48 4.62 -2.84
C ALA A 81 -5.46 3.08 -2.90
N ALA A 82 -6.60 2.41 -2.67
CA ALA A 82 -6.67 0.95 -2.63
C ALA A 82 -6.23 0.30 -3.95
N MET A 83 -6.36 1.01 -5.08
CA MET A 83 -5.83 0.57 -6.37
C MET A 83 -4.30 0.35 -6.37
N CYS A 84 -3.56 1.01 -5.50
CA CYS A 84 -2.10 0.92 -5.39
C CYS A 84 -1.64 -0.18 -4.41
N ILE A 85 -2.56 -0.95 -3.82
CA ILE A 85 -2.23 -2.06 -2.91
C ILE A 85 -2.63 -3.36 -3.60
N TYR A 86 -1.80 -4.41 -3.52
CA TYR A 86 -2.21 -5.70 -4.05
C TYR A 86 -3.49 -6.19 -3.35
N PRO A 87 -4.47 -6.75 -4.08
CA PRO A 87 -5.69 -7.28 -3.47
C PRO A 87 -5.42 -8.33 -2.38
N ALA A 88 -4.38 -9.17 -2.58
CA ALA A 88 -3.97 -10.18 -1.60
C ALA A 88 -3.42 -9.54 -0.31
N SER A 89 -2.53 -8.55 -0.44
CA SER A 89 -2.02 -7.79 0.71
C SER A 89 -3.14 -7.08 1.46
N LEU A 90 -4.08 -6.48 0.73
CA LEU A 90 -5.23 -5.82 1.35
C LEU A 90 -6.12 -6.80 2.11
N GLY A 91 -6.37 -7.98 1.54
CA GLY A 91 -7.07 -9.07 2.23
C GLY A 91 -6.38 -9.50 3.52
N GLN A 92 -5.05 -9.62 3.49
CA GLN A 92 -4.25 -9.96 4.66
C GLN A 92 -4.30 -8.87 5.76
N LEU A 93 -4.29 -7.59 5.36
CA LEU A 93 -4.35 -6.45 6.28
C LEU A 93 -5.69 -6.37 7.02
N LEU A 94 -6.79 -6.74 6.36
CA LEU A 94 -8.13 -6.70 6.91
C LEU A 94 -8.56 -8.04 7.54
N GLN A 95 -7.73 -9.08 7.41
CA GLN A 95 -8.04 -10.40 7.92
C GLN A 95 -8.37 -10.35 9.42
N ASP A 96 -9.42 -11.07 9.80
CA ASP A 96 -9.91 -11.22 11.18
C ASP A 96 -10.42 -9.92 11.84
N MET A 97 -10.51 -8.81 11.11
CA MET A 97 -11.14 -7.60 11.60
C MET A 97 -12.67 -7.68 11.48
N PRO A 98 -13.43 -7.51 12.59
CA PRO A 98 -14.89 -7.55 12.57
C PRO A 98 -15.47 -6.21 12.08
N LEU A 99 -15.22 -5.87 10.82
CA LEU A 99 -15.70 -4.63 10.20
C LEU A 99 -17.10 -4.81 9.63
N ASP A 100 -17.96 -3.82 9.82
CA ASP A 100 -19.31 -3.78 9.26
C ASP A 100 -19.26 -3.47 7.76
N TYR A 101 -18.33 -2.62 7.34
CA TYR A 101 -18.24 -2.16 5.96
C TYR A 101 -16.83 -1.68 5.58
N VAL A 102 -16.43 -1.97 4.34
CA VAL A 102 -15.18 -1.49 3.74
C VAL A 102 -15.48 -0.91 2.37
N TYR A 103 -15.08 0.34 2.17
CA TYR A 103 -15.08 1.01 0.88
C TYR A 103 -13.65 1.18 0.38
N GLN A 104 -13.39 0.85 -0.88
CA GLN A 104 -12.07 0.94 -1.50
C GLN A 104 -12.07 2.02 -2.57
N GLU A 105 -11.18 3.01 -2.45
CA GLU A 105 -10.96 3.97 -3.53
C GLU A 105 -10.21 3.30 -4.67
N TYR A 106 -10.87 3.19 -5.81
CA TYR A 106 -10.35 2.44 -6.95
C TYR A 106 -10.72 3.11 -8.28
N TYR A 107 -9.72 3.45 -9.09
CA TYR A 107 -9.92 4.08 -10.40
C TYR A 107 -9.63 3.09 -11.53
N ALA A 108 -10.66 2.33 -11.92
CA ALA A 108 -10.52 1.27 -12.93
C ALA A 108 -10.09 1.78 -14.31
N ASP A 109 -10.40 3.02 -14.69
CA ASP A 109 -10.07 3.53 -16.02
C ASP A 109 -8.55 3.61 -16.29
N LEU A 110 -7.72 3.53 -15.25
CA LEU A 110 -6.26 3.47 -15.37
C LEU A 110 -5.77 2.11 -15.91
N PHE A 111 -6.58 1.04 -15.86
CA PHE A 111 -6.22 -0.27 -16.40
C PHE A 111 -5.90 -0.24 -17.90
N TYR A 112 -6.56 0.65 -18.66
CA TYR A 112 -6.31 0.79 -20.10
C TYR A 112 -4.91 1.33 -20.41
N LEU A 113 -4.25 1.95 -19.43
CA LEU A 113 -2.88 2.46 -19.53
C LEU A 113 -1.84 1.41 -19.09
N GLU A 114 -2.26 0.44 -18.28
CA GLU A 114 -1.44 -0.64 -17.70
C GLU A 114 -1.47 -1.93 -18.54
N LYS A 115 -1.47 -1.82 -19.88
CA LYS A 115 -1.66 -2.99 -20.78
C LYS A 115 -0.64 -4.12 -20.56
N HIS A 116 0.56 -3.81 -20.06
CA HIS A 116 1.60 -4.80 -19.75
C HIS A 116 1.39 -5.50 -18.40
N THR A 117 0.73 -4.87 -17.44
CA THR A 117 0.46 -5.50 -16.12
C THR A 117 -0.73 -6.47 -16.21
N MET A 118 -1.64 -6.28 -17.18
CA MET A 118 -2.73 -7.22 -17.44
C MET A 118 -2.27 -8.57 -18.01
N SER A 119 -1.16 -8.63 -18.77
CA SER A 119 -0.68 -9.93 -19.29
C SER A 119 -0.19 -10.84 -18.16
N ASP A 120 0.40 -10.27 -17.12
CA ASP A 120 0.96 -11.03 -15.99
C ASP A 120 -0.14 -11.51 -15.02
N ALA A 121 -1.32 -10.89 -15.03
CA ALA A 121 -2.46 -11.26 -14.19
C ALA A 121 -3.32 -12.41 -14.77
N ILE A 122 -3.10 -12.80 -16.04
CA ILE A 122 -3.84 -13.88 -16.73
C ILE A 122 -3.07 -15.22 -16.68
N GLU A 123 -1.80 -15.22 -16.25
CA GLU A 123 -0.96 -16.44 -16.14
C GLU A 123 -0.96 -17.11 -14.74
N ILE A 124 -1.99 -16.88 -13.91
CA ILE A 124 -2.21 -17.61 -12.64
C ILE A 124 -3.53 -18.39 -12.68
#